data_AF-A0A2W7RYZ0-F1
#
_entry.id   AF-A0A2W7RYZ0-F1
#
_cell.length_a   1.000
_cell.length_b   1.000
_cell.length_c   1.000
_cell.angle_alpha   90.00
_cell.angle_beta   90.00
_cell.angle_gamma   90.00
#
_symmetry.space_group_name_H-M   'P 1'
#
loop_
_entity.id
_entity.type
_entity.pdbx_description
1 polymer ?
#
loop_
_entity_poly.entity_id
_entity_poly.type
_entity_poly.pdbx_seq_one_letter_code
_entity_poly.pdbx_strand_id
1 'polypeptide(L)'
;MVQAYNFLASWQLFPEKCNYEFGIVPKSGHYKIESINNGKALQISMNWITHENDAYYAQFSVIPDGSKQPCDYQELADTIQAEIPDASNFITQFFKNEELVLTVHHTILPNGYLLLQNSGVKPNGDAFVNKEVYYKQMSVLPYASSVGSVVVKPTKQGVIKHKALTAMEEQTNMQLEQIKQQIELLAKQAQEIRKRKELSLMIYDAQINFKPQIGQVYHLYEKKDGNYLLSLVAPKEWGAGLGPFKQFIASVQLLADHTWVEVA
;
A
#
# COMPACT_ATOMS: atom_id res chain seq x y z
N MET A 1 26.96 -4.99 23.94
CA MET A 1 26.74 -3.90 22.97
C MET A 1 26.03 -4.57 21.79
N VAL A 2 24.81 -4.14 21.45
CA VAL A 2 23.82 -4.97 20.75
C VAL A 2 24.31 -5.39 19.36
N GLN A 3 24.48 -6.69 19.15
CA GLN A 3 24.75 -7.29 17.84
C GLN A 3 23.56 -7.18 16.86
N ALA A 4 22.44 -6.57 17.28
CA ALA A 4 21.22 -6.44 16.50
C ALA A 4 21.25 -5.35 15.41
N TYR A 5 22.35 -4.60 15.24
CA TYR A 5 22.38 -3.40 14.38
C TYR A 5 21.83 -3.64 12.97
N ASN A 6 22.09 -4.82 12.40
CA ASN A 6 21.63 -5.15 11.05
C ASN A 6 20.11 -5.33 10.93
N PHE A 7 19.46 -5.70 12.04
CA PHE A 7 18.01 -5.90 12.14
C PHE A 7 17.24 -4.62 12.43
N LEU A 8 17.89 -3.61 13.03
CA LEU A 8 17.27 -2.34 13.41
C LEU A 8 16.89 -1.51 12.18
N ALA A 9 15.65 -1.70 11.70
CA ALA A 9 15.09 -0.97 10.58
C ALA A 9 13.56 -1.13 10.52
N SER A 10 12.95 -0.37 9.62
CA SER A 10 11.65 -0.67 9.05
C SER A 10 11.83 -1.59 7.84
N TRP A 11 10.97 -2.58 7.73
CA TRP A 11 10.99 -3.62 6.71
C TRP A 11 9.61 -3.74 6.10
N GLN A 12 9.54 -3.77 4.77
CA GLN A 12 8.28 -3.91 4.04
C GLN A 12 8.21 -5.30 3.42
N LEU A 13 7.07 -5.98 3.62
CA LEU A 13 6.83 -7.32 3.10
C LEU A 13 6.86 -7.30 1.58
N PHE A 14 7.41 -8.35 1.00
CA PHE A 14 7.36 -8.62 -0.43
C PHE A 14 6.50 -9.87 -0.69
N PRO A 15 5.16 -9.72 -0.83
CA PRO A 15 4.23 -10.85 -0.84
C PRO A 15 4.56 -11.91 -1.90
N GLU A 16 4.99 -11.47 -3.09
CA GLU A 16 5.33 -12.34 -4.22
C GLU A 16 6.50 -13.29 -3.95
N LYS A 17 7.33 -13.01 -2.93
CA LYS A 17 8.48 -13.84 -2.53
C LYS A 17 8.22 -14.67 -1.27
N CYS A 18 7.01 -14.59 -0.71
CA CYS A 18 6.64 -15.34 0.49
C CYS A 18 6.13 -16.74 0.13
N ASN A 19 6.29 -17.70 1.03
CA ASN A 19 5.80 -19.06 0.88
C ASN A 19 5.27 -19.57 2.21
N TYR A 20 3.97 -19.85 2.28
CA TYR A 20 3.30 -20.30 3.49
C TYR A 20 2.84 -21.74 3.32
N GLU A 21 3.23 -22.61 4.23
CA GLU A 21 2.68 -23.97 4.36
C GLU A 21 1.38 -23.97 5.17
N PHE A 22 1.14 -22.93 5.98
CA PHE A 22 -0.06 -22.77 6.79
C PHE A 22 -0.55 -21.32 6.82
N GLY A 23 -1.83 -21.10 6.49
CA GLY A 23 -2.43 -19.76 6.38
C GLY A 23 -2.29 -19.16 4.98
N ILE A 24 -2.52 -17.85 4.87
CA ILE A 24 -2.46 -17.09 3.61
C ILE A 24 -1.45 -15.96 3.78
N VAL A 25 -0.59 -15.76 2.78
CA VAL A 25 0.33 -14.62 2.73
C VAL A 25 -0.49 -13.32 2.78
N PRO A 26 -0.20 -12.37 3.68
CA PRO A 26 -0.93 -11.12 3.72
C PRO A 26 -0.67 -10.28 2.46
N LYS A 27 -1.65 -9.47 2.09
CA LYS A 27 -1.60 -8.59 0.91
C LYS A 27 -0.49 -7.54 1.05
N SER A 28 -0.23 -7.06 2.26
CA SER A 28 0.89 -6.19 2.59
C SER A 28 1.25 -6.33 4.06
N GLY A 29 2.51 -6.07 4.41
CA GLY A 29 2.96 -6.06 5.79
C GLY A 29 4.12 -5.10 6.01
N HIS A 30 4.21 -4.54 7.19
CA HIS A 30 5.33 -3.74 7.67
C HIS A 30 5.82 -4.34 8.98
N TYR A 31 7.13 -4.52 9.07
CA TYR A 31 7.81 -5.12 10.21
C TYR A 31 8.92 -4.17 10.66
N LYS A 32 9.00 -3.87 11.95
CA LYS A 32 9.95 -2.90 12.48
C LYS A 32 10.60 -3.44 13.73
N ILE A 33 11.93 -3.35 13.77
CA ILE A 33 12.73 -3.72 14.94
C ILE A 33 13.45 -2.47 15.40
N GLU A 34 13.25 -2.11 16.67
CA GLU A 34 13.87 -0.94 17.29
C GLU A 34 14.59 -1.35 18.57
N SER A 35 15.66 -0.64 18.91
CA SER A 35 16.37 -0.84 20.17
C SER A 35 15.79 0.08 21.23
N ILE A 36 15.32 -0.49 22.33
CA ILE A 36 14.77 0.20 23.49
C ILE A 36 15.66 -0.02 24.73
N ASN A 37 15.36 0.66 25.85
CA ASN A 37 16.08 0.50 27.12
C ASN A 37 17.60 0.68 27.00
N ASN A 38 18.05 1.74 26.31
CA ASN A 38 19.45 2.01 25.99
C ASN A 38 20.16 0.86 25.24
N GLY A 39 19.42 0.13 24.40
CA GLY A 39 19.93 -1.01 23.63
C GLY A 39 19.86 -2.34 24.36
N LYS A 40 19.32 -2.43 25.57
CA LYS A 40 19.23 -3.72 26.24
C LYS A 40 18.12 -4.61 25.71
N ALA A 41 17.07 -4.02 25.14
CA ALA A 41 15.92 -4.75 24.61
C ALA A 41 15.61 -4.30 23.17
N LEU A 42 14.92 -5.16 22.44
CA LEU A 42 14.36 -4.91 21.13
C LEU A 42 12.85 -4.79 21.24
N GLN A 43 12.28 -3.78 20.61
CA GLN A 43 10.85 -3.68 20.38
C GLN A 43 10.58 -4.10 18.94
N ILE A 44 9.71 -5.08 18.79
CA ILE A 44 9.29 -5.62 17.51
C ILE A 44 7.84 -5.22 17.30
N SER A 45 7.56 -4.55 16.20
CA SER A 45 6.19 -4.21 15.79
C SER A 45 5.91 -4.68 14.38
N MET A 46 4.70 -5.19 14.18
CA MET A 46 4.23 -5.72 12.92
C MET A 46 2.83 -5.20 12.64
N ASN A 47 2.59 -4.82 11.39
CA ASN A 47 1.28 -4.45 10.88
C ASN A 47 1.08 -5.19 9.56
N TRP A 48 -0.07 -5.83 9.36
CA TRP A 48 -0.38 -6.47 8.09
C TRP A 48 -1.84 -6.31 7.70
N ILE A 49 -2.07 -6.36 6.39
CA ILE A 49 -3.39 -6.25 5.77
C ILE A 49 -3.70 -7.56 5.04
N THR A 50 -4.87 -8.14 5.30
CA THR A 50 -5.34 -9.36 4.64
C THR A 50 -5.89 -9.07 3.24
N HIS A 51 -6.21 -10.12 2.48
CA HIS A 51 -6.92 -9.96 1.20
C HIS A 51 -8.36 -9.43 1.35
N GLU A 52 -8.94 -9.55 2.56
CA GLU A 52 -10.25 -9.01 2.92
C GLU A 52 -10.19 -7.53 3.34
N ASN A 53 -8.99 -6.93 3.29
CA ASN A 53 -8.67 -5.56 3.73
C ASN A 53 -8.81 -5.31 5.25
N ASP A 54 -8.79 -6.36 6.06
CA ASP A 54 -8.65 -6.20 7.50
C ASP A 54 -7.20 -5.87 7.86
N ALA A 55 -7.03 -4.91 8.76
CA ALA A 55 -5.73 -4.48 9.26
C ALA A 55 -5.49 -5.02 10.67
N TYR A 56 -4.33 -5.63 10.86
CA TYR A 56 -3.89 -6.21 12.14
C TYR A 56 -2.59 -5.56 12.59
N TYR A 57 -2.39 -5.52 13.89
CA TYR A 57 -1.18 -4.98 14.51
C TYR A 57 -0.79 -5.83 15.72
N ALA A 58 0.50 -6.11 15.83
CA ALA A 58 1.07 -6.71 17.03
C ALA A 58 2.39 -6.05 17.39
N GLN A 59 2.67 -5.96 18.68
CA GLN A 59 3.91 -5.43 19.21
C GLN A 59 4.31 -6.19 20.47
N PHE A 60 5.60 -6.50 20.59
CA PHE A 60 6.17 -7.13 21.77
C PHE A 60 7.62 -6.71 21.96
N SER A 61 8.10 -6.84 23.18
CA SER A 61 9.49 -6.52 23.53
C SER A 61 10.26 -7.79 23.90
N VAL A 62 11.55 -7.84 23.57
CA VAL A 62 12.43 -8.96 23.92
C VAL A 62 13.82 -8.48 24.28
N ILE A 63 14.47 -9.16 25.22
CA ILE A 63 15.90 -9.00 25.48
C ILE A 63 16.61 -10.18 24.79
N PRO A 64 17.52 -9.93 23.83
CA PRO A 64 18.22 -10.98 23.10
C PRO A 64 19.42 -11.50 23.91
N ASP A 65 19.20 -11.99 25.13
CA ASP A 65 20.22 -12.55 26.03
C ASP A 65 20.10 -14.07 26.24
N GLY A 66 19.15 -14.72 25.55
CA GLY A 66 18.86 -16.13 25.68
C GLY A 66 18.03 -16.49 26.92
N SER A 67 17.62 -15.53 27.75
CA SER A 67 16.73 -15.79 28.89
C SER A 67 15.26 -15.86 28.48
N LYS A 68 14.46 -16.68 29.18
CA LYS A 68 13.00 -16.69 29.04
C LYS A 68 12.41 -15.52 29.82
N GLN A 69 11.51 -14.78 29.18
CA GLN A 69 10.88 -13.58 29.74
C GLN A 69 9.36 -13.68 29.56
N PRO A 70 8.55 -13.04 30.41
CA PRO A 70 7.12 -12.95 30.17
C PRO A 70 6.82 -12.34 28.80
N CYS A 71 5.91 -12.95 28.04
CA CYS A 71 5.50 -12.41 26.75
C CYS A 71 4.41 -11.35 26.93
N ASP A 72 4.56 -10.20 26.28
CA ASP A 72 3.54 -9.14 26.25
C ASP A 72 2.24 -9.62 25.57
N TYR A 73 2.34 -10.60 24.68
CA TYR A 73 1.24 -11.11 23.87
C TYR A 73 0.76 -12.49 24.37
N GLN A 74 0.04 -12.47 25.50
CA GLN A 74 -0.41 -13.66 26.24
C GLN A 74 -1.33 -14.60 25.44
N GLU A 75 -2.03 -14.11 24.43
CA GLU A 75 -2.86 -14.97 23.56
C GLU A 75 -2.01 -16.00 22.82
N LEU A 76 -0.81 -15.59 22.37
CA LEU A 76 0.13 -16.44 21.65
C LEU A 76 0.98 -17.31 22.59
N ALA A 77 1.55 -16.73 23.64
CA ALA A 77 2.51 -17.41 24.52
C ALA A 77 2.59 -16.77 25.91
N ASP A 78 3.01 -17.55 26.90
CA ASP A 78 3.22 -17.08 28.27
C ASP A 78 4.63 -16.49 28.43
N THR A 79 5.61 -17.11 27.76
CA THR A 79 7.01 -16.66 27.79
C THR A 79 7.61 -16.61 26.40
N ILE A 80 8.59 -15.72 26.24
CA ILE A 80 9.34 -15.48 25.03
C ILE A 80 10.84 -15.53 25.35
N GLN A 81 11.61 -16.13 24.47
CA GLN A 81 13.07 -16.20 24.55
C GLN A 81 13.64 -15.68 23.25
N ALA A 82 14.69 -14.87 23.33
CA ALA A 82 15.30 -14.30 22.16
C ALA A 82 16.82 -14.36 22.26
N GLU A 83 17.48 -14.61 21.13
CA GLU A 83 18.93 -14.72 21.04
C GLU A 83 19.41 -14.18 19.70
N ILE A 84 20.59 -13.56 19.67
CA ILE A 84 21.27 -13.15 18.44
C ILE A 84 22.56 -13.97 18.36
N PRO A 85 22.55 -15.13 17.69
CA PRO A 85 23.75 -15.96 17.56
C PRO A 85 24.88 -15.26 16.81
N ASP A 86 24.53 -14.45 15.80
CA ASP A 86 25.50 -13.71 14.98
C ASP A 86 24.87 -12.46 14.33
N ALA A 87 25.67 -11.70 13.57
CA ALA A 87 25.24 -10.44 12.97
C ALA A 87 24.14 -10.57 11.90
N SER A 88 23.88 -11.77 11.39
CA SER A 88 22.89 -12.04 10.35
C SER A 88 21.73 -12.90 10.83
N ASN A 89 21.81 -13.49 12.03
CA ASN A 89 20.76 -14.35 12.59
C ASN A 89 20.22 -13.82 13.92
N PHE A 90 18.90 -13.75 14.02
CA PHE A 90 18.18 -13.39 15.24
C PHE A 90 17.00 -14.35 15.43
N ILE A 91 16.96 -15.03 16.55
CA ILE A 91 16.00 -16.10 16.82
C ILE A 91 15.08 -15.66 17.95
N THR A 92 13.79 -15.91 17.79
CA THR A 92 12.78 -15.69 18.83
C THR A 92 11.94 -16.95 18.99
N GLN A 93 11.77 -17.42 20.21
CA GLN A 93 11.02 -18.62 20.56
C GLN A 93 9.91 -18.26 21.54
N PHE A 94 8.71 -18.73 21.25
CA PHE A 94 7.50 -18.48 22.02
C PHE A 94 7.06 -19.78 22.69
N PHE A 95 6.77 -19.70 23.99
CA PHE A 95 6.38 -20.85 24.80
C PHE A 95 5.04 -20.63 25.49
N LYS A 96 4.14 -21.60 25.38
CA LYS A 96 2.83 -21.62 26.06
C LYS A 96 2.75 -22.87 26.92
N ASN A 97 2.41 -22.73 28.20
CA ASN A 97 2.48 -23.81 29.19
C ASN A 97 3.83 -24.55 29.19
N GLU A 98 4.93 -23.79 29.06
CA GLU A 98 6.32 -24.28 28.90
C GLU A 98 6.64 -25.07 27.61
N GLU A 99 5.67 -25.32 26.73
CA GLU A 99 5.88 -25.95 25.43
C GLU A 99 6.20 -24.92 24.35
N LEU A 100 7.14 -25.24 23.45
CA LEU A 100 7.51 -24.39 22.33
C LEU A 100 6.39 -24.40 21.28
N VAL A 101 5.74 -23.24 21.07
CA VAL A 101 4.62 -23.11 20.14
C VAL A 101 5.02 -22.50 18.80
N LEU A 102 6.00 -21.61 18.80
CA LEU A 102 6.46 -20.90 17.60
C LEU A 102 7.93 -20.54 17.72
N THR A 103 8.68 -20.78 16.65
CA THR A 103 10.04 -20.27 16.47
C THR A 103 10.09 -19.36 15.26
N VAL A 104 10.62 -18.15 15.45
CA VAL A 104 10.82 -17.15 14.39
C VAL A 104 12.31 -16.97 14.19
N HIS A 105 12.82 -17.42 13.05
CA HIS A 105 14.19 -17.16 12.61
C HIS A 105 14.23 -15.95 11.69
N HIS A 106 14.94 -14.92 12.11
CA HIS A 106 15.25 -13.75 11.30
C HIS A 106 16.63 -13.91 10.71
N THR A 107 16.74 -13.88 9.39
CA THR A 107 18.00 -13.97 8.67
C THR A 107 18.17 -12.79 7.72
N ILE A 108 19.25 -12.03 7.87
CA ILE A 108 19.67 -11.03 6.88
C ILE A 108 20.36 -11.77 5.73
N LEU A 109 19.72 -11.72 4.56
CA LEU A 109 20.24 -12.33 3.34
C LEU A 109 21.38 -11.48 2.74
N PRO A 110 22.26 -12.05 1.90
CA PRO A 110 23.36 -11.31 1.27
C PRO A 110 22.92 -10.13 0.40
N ASN A 111 21.69 -10.16 -0.11
CA ASN A 111 21.08 -9.07 -0.88
C ASN A 111 20.49 -7.93 0.00
N GLY A 112 20.64 -8.02 1.32
CA GLY A 112 20.14 -7.05 2.29
C GLY A 112 18.66 -7.20 2.64
N TYR A 113 17.98 -8.24 2.16
CA TYR A 113 16.62 -8.55 2.58
C TYR A 113 16.59 -9.27 3.91
N LEU A 114 15.49 -9.09 4.63
CA LEU A 114 15.20 -9.83 5.84
C LEU A 114 14.29 -11.01 5.48
N LEU A 115 14.73 -12.23 5.78
CA LEU A 115 13.94 -13.44 5.71
C LEU A 115 13.44 -13.77 7.13
N LEU A 116 12.13 -13.88 7.30
CA LEU A 116 11.51 -14.47 8.48
C LEU A 116 11.09 -15.90 8.15
N GLN A 117 11.51 -16.85 8.97
CA GLN A 117 11.04 -18.23 8.91
C GLN A 117 10.31 -18.59 10.21
N ASN A 118 8.99 -18.69 10.11
CA ASN A 118 8.08 -19.03 11.21
C ASN A 118 7.85 -20.53 11.20
N SER A 119 8.29 -21.23 12.23
CA SER A 119 8.16 -22.69 12.37
C SER A 119 7.32 -23.02 13.60
N GLY A 120 6.29 -23.83 13.44
CA GLY A 120 5.40 -24.21 14.53
C GLY A 120 4.63 -25.49 14.24
N VAL A 121 3.62 -25.77 15.06
CA VAL A 121 2.75 -26.94 14.92
C VAL A 121 1.34 -26.49 14.59
N LYS A 122 0.74 -27.10 13.57
CA LYS A 122 -0.65 -26.88 13.16
C LYS A 122 -1.62 -27.49 14.18
N PRO A 123 -2.91 -27.09 14.18
CA PRO A 123 -3.92 -27.69 15.05
C PRO A 123 -4.09 -29.22 14.89
N ASN A 124 -3.70 -29.76 13.73
CA ASN A 124 -3.74 -31.19 13.44
C ASN A 124 -2.49 -31.97 13.91
N GLY A 125 -1.51 -31.29 14.51
CA GLY A 125 -0.27 -31.88 15.01
C GLY A 125 0.91 -31.90 14.03
N ASP A 126 0.69 -31.52 12.76
CA ASP A 126 1.75 -31.45 11.77
C ASP A 126 2.61 -30.20 11.95
N ALA A 127 3.91 -30.30 11.70
CA ALA A 127 4.76 -29.11 11.61
C ALA A 127 4.40 -28.25 10.38
N PHE A 128 4.65 -26.94 10.47
CA PHE A 128 4.61 -26.02 9.34
C PHE A 128 5.81 -25.07 9.36
N VAL A 129 6.19 -24.61 8.18
CA VAL A 129 7.18 -23.55 7.98
C VAL A 129 6.63 -22.49 7.03
N ASN A 130 6.47 -21.26 7.52
CA ASN A 130 6.14 -20.11 6.69
C ASN A 130 7.38 -19.24 6.50
N LYS A 131 7.62 -18.80 5.27
CA LYS A 131 8.74 -17.95 4.87
C LYS A 131 8.22 -16.63 4.36
N GLU A 132 8.70 -15.55 4.96
CA GLU A 132 8.35 -14.18 4.61
C GLU A 132 9.62 -13.42 4.24
N VAL A 133 9.58 -12.71 3.11
CA VAL A 133 10.70 -11.91 2.64
C VAL A 133 10.34 -10.45 2.73
N TYR A 134 11.20 -9.66 3.38
CA TYR A 134 11.04 -8.23 3.53
C TYR A 134 12.21 -7.47 2.94
N TYR A 135 11.96 -6.29 2.38
CA TYR A 135 12.99 -5.36 1.96
C TYR A 135 13.11 -4.20 2.95
N LYS A 136 14.35 -3.75 3.17
CA LYS A 136 14.64 -2.65 4.09
C LYS A 136 14.08 -1.34 3.56
N GLN A 137 13.26 -0.66 4.37
CA GLN A 137 12.93 0.74 4.15
C GLN A 137 14.02 1.58 4.81
N MET A 138 14.62 2.50 4.05
CA MET A 138 15.59 3.44 4.61
C MET A 138 14.85 4.42 5.52
N SER A 139 14.88 4.14 6.82
CA SER A 139 14.42 5.06 7.88
C SER A 139 15.63 5.82 8.43
N VAL A 140 15.58 7.16 8.42
CA VAL A 140 16.65 8.03 8.90
C VAL A 140 16.53 8.17 10.42
N LEU A 141 17.25 7.36 11.20
CA LEU A 141 17.12 7.39 12.68
C LEU A 141 17.77 8.64 13.31
N PRO A 142 17.12 9.28 14.31
CA PRO A 142 17.69 10.36 15.12
C PRO A 142 18.30 9.81 16.43
N TYR A 143 19.61 10.01 16.57
CA TYR A 143 20.45 9.88 17.79
C TYR A 143 20.99 8.50 18.20
N ALA A 144 22.24 8.58 18.69
CA ALA A 144 23.02 7.51 19.30
C ALA A 144 22.61 7.28 20.76
N SER A 145 22.51 6.00 21.12
CA SER A 145 22.19 5.50 22.44
C SER A 145 23.40 5.53 23.39
N SER A 146 23.15 5.91 24.65
CA SER A 146 23.91 5.65 25.90
C SER A 146 24.70 6.78 26.59
N VAL A 147 24.01 7.34 27.60
CA VAL A 147 24.34 7.73 29.00
C VAL A 147 25.65 8.43 29.37
N GLY A 148 25.53 9.71 29.74
CA GLY A 148 26.44 10.40 30.66
C GLY A 148 26.31 11.93 30.61
N SER A 149 25.58 12.50 31.58
CA SER A 149 25.67 13.90 32.06
C SER A 149 24.78 15.00 31.42
N VAL A 150 23.96 15.57 32.33
CA VAL A 150 23.56 16.98 32.50
C VAL A 150 22.27 17.48 31.83
N VAL A 151 21.46 18.12 32.69
CA VAL A 151 20.24 18.92 32.46
C VAL A 151 20.13 19.50 31.05
N VAL A 152 19.10 19.07 30.31
CA VAL A 152 18.83 19.53 28.94
C VAL A 152 18.33 20.97 28.99
N LYS A 153 19.23 21.93 28.82
CA LYS A 153 18.87 23.25 28.27
C LYS A 153 18.71 23.08 26.76
N PRO A 154 17.69 23.69 26.12
CA PRO A 154 17.51 23.60 24.67
C PRO A 154 18.77 24.11 23.95
N THR A 155 19.53 23.22 23.34
CA THR A 155 20.72 23.59 22.55
C THR A 155 20.32 23.87 21.10
N LYS A 156 21.03 24.80 20.44
CA LYS A 156 20.78 25.18 19.04
C LYS A 156 20.71 23.97 18.09
N GLN A 157 21.43 22.89 18.38
CA GLN A 157 21.41 21.64 17.59
C GLN A 157 20.10 20.85 17.69
N GLY A 158 19.42 20.83 18.84
CA GLY A 158 18.11 20.15 18.99
C GLY A 158 17.02 20.86 18.18
N VAL A 159 17.06 22.18 18.16
CA VAL A 159 16.15 23.01 17.35
C VAL A 159 16.42 22.82 15.84
N ILE A 160 17.69 22.70 15.43
CA ILE A 160 18.06 22.44 14.02
C ILE A 160 17.56 21.06 13.57
N LYS A 161 17.71 20.02 14.40
CA LYS A 161 17.23 18.67 14.06
C LYS A 161 15.71 18.55 14.06
N HIS A 162 15.02 19.19 15.00
CA HIS A 162 13.56 19.25 14.99
C HIS A 162 13.06 19.95 13.72
N LYS A 163 13.66 21.09 13.35
CA LYS A 163 13.36 21.76 12.08
C LYS A 163 13.63 20.90 10.85
N ALA A 164 14.72 20.13 10.84
CA ALA A 164 15.03 19.23 9.73
C ALA A 164 14.05 18.06 9.63
N LEU A 165 13.59 17.52 10.77
CA LEU A 165 12.59 16.45 10.82
C LEU A 165 11.22 16.95 10.33
N THR A 166 10.77 18.10 10.84
CA THR A 166 9.53 18.75 10.39
C THR A 166 9.60 19.07 8.90
N ALA A 167 10.73 19.57 8.40
CA ALA A 167 10.92 19.82 6.97
C ALA A 167 10.87 18.53 6.14
N MET A 168 11.36 17.40 6.66
CA MET A 168 11.31 16.10 6.00
C MET A 168 9.90 15.51 5.99
N GLU A 169 9.15 15.64 7.09
CA GLU A 169 7.74 15.26 7.18
C GLU A 169 6.88 16.10 6.22
N GLU A 170 7.09 17.42 6.21
CA GLU A 170 6.48 18.34 5.24
C GLU A 170 6.81 17.92 3.80
N GLN A 171 8.06 17.60 3.51
CA GLN A 171 8.48 17.14 2.18
C GLN A 171 7.81 15.81 1.79
N THR A 172 7.70 14.87 2.72
CA THR A 172 7.05 13.57 2.47
C THR A 172 5.56 13.76 2.24
N ASN A 173 4.91 14.60 3.03
CA ASN A 173 3.50 14.96 2.82
C ASN A 173 3.28 15.65 1.48
N MET A 174 4.20 16.54 1.06
CA MET A 174 4.15 17.14 -0.28
C MET A 174 4.27 16.09 -1.38
N GLN A 175 5.16 15.10 -1.23
CA GLN A 175 5.31 14.01 -2.20
C GLN A 175 4.08 13.09 -2.24
N LEU A 176 3.49 12.78 -1.09
CA LEU A 176 2.25 12.00 -1.02
C LEU A 176 1.08 12.75 -1.66
N GLU A 177 0.98 14.07 -1.45
CA GLU A 177 -0.05 14.88 -2.10
C GLU A 177 0.17 14.93 -3.62
N GLN A 178 1.42 15.03 -4.09
CA GLN A 178 1.73 14.94 -5.53
C GLN A 178 1.32 13.58 -6.13
N ILE A 179 1.59 12.47 -5.43
CA ILE A 179 1.17 11.13 -5.87
C ILE A 179 -0.35 11.04 -5.92
N LYS A 180 -1.04 11.55 -4.90
CA LYS A 180 -2.51 11.59 -4.86
C LYS A 180 -3.06 12.38 -6.04
N GLN A 181 -2.52 13.56 -6.35
CA GLN A 181 -2.90 14.34 -7.53
C GLN A 181 -2.67 13.58 -8.84
N GLN A 182 -1.59 12.82 -8.95
CA GLN A 182 -1.34 11.96 -10.12
C GLN A 182 -2.39 10.84 -10.23
N ILE A 183 -2.77 10.21 -9.12
CA ILE A 183 -3.82 9.18 -9.11
C ILE A 183 -5.17 9.78 -9.49
N GLU A 184 -5.52 10.95 -8.95
CA GLU A 184 -6.75 11.66 -9.32
C GLU A 184 -6.77 12.02 -10.81
N LEU A 185 -5.65 12.48 -11.36
CA LEU A 185 -5.50 12.73 -12.79
C LEU A 185 -5.69 11.44 -13.61
N LEU A 186 -5.03 10.35 -13.22
CA LEU A 186 -5.16 9.05 -13.88
C LEU A 186 -6.60 8.52 -13.82
N ALA A 187 -7.28 8.69 -12.68
CA ALA A 187 -8.67 8.31 -12.51
C ALA A 187 -9.59 9.12 -13.44
N LYS A 188 -9.35 10.44 -13.54
CA LYS A 188 -10.08 11.32 -14.46
C LYS A 188 -9.85 10.90 -15.92
N GLN A 189 -8.61 10.65 -16.31
CA GLN A 189 -8.27 10.16 -17.65
C GLN A 189 -8.96 8.83 -17.97
N ALA A 190 -8.96 7.88 -17.02
CA ALA A 190 -9.65 6.60 -17.18
C ALA A 190 -11.17 6.79 -17.34
N GLN A 191 -11.77 7.72 -16.59
CA GLN A 191 -13.19 8.06 -16.72
C GLN A 191 -13.50 8.70 -18.09
N GLU A 192 -12.65 9.59 -18.59
CA GLU A 192 -12.79 10.18 -19.92
C GLU A 192 -12.69 9.12 -21.03
N ILE A 193 -11.74 8.18 -20.91
CA ILE A 193 -11.61 7.05 -21.83
C ILE A 193 -12.87 6.17 -21.81
N ARG A 194 -13.42 5.88 -20.61
CA ARG A 194 -14.68 5.12 -20.48
C ARG A 194 -15.85 5.84 -21.13
N LYS A 195 -16.01 7.13 -20.85
CA LYS A 195 -17.08 7.96 -21.44
C LYS A 195 -16.96 8.00 -22.97
N ARG A 196 -15.75 8.14 -23.51
CA ARG A 196 -15.47 8.09 -24.95
C ARG A 196 -15.87 6.75 -25.57
N LYS A 197 -15.58 5.65 -24.89
CA LYS A 197 -15.99 4.30 -25.32
C LYS A 197 -17.51 4.16 -25.32
N GLU A 198 -18.18 4.57 -24.24
CA GLU A 198 -19.63 4.49 -24.10
C GLU A 198 -20.35 5.34 -25.16
N LEU A 199 -19.91 6.59 -25.37
CA LEU A 199 -20.42 7.45 -26.44
C LEU A 199 -20.20 6.86 -27.83
N SER A 200 -19.02 6.30 -28.07
CA SER A 200 -18.72 5.66 -29.36
C SER A 200 -19.66 4.48 -29.62
N LEU A 201 -19.92 3.63 -28.62
CA LEU A 201 -20.88 2.52 -28.73
C LEU A 201 -22.29 3.02 -29.00
N MET A 202 -22.77 4.05 -28.28
CA MET A 202 -24.08 4.65 -28.51
C MET A 202 -24.23 5.20 -29.94
N ILE A 203 -23.18 5.81 -30.49
CA ILE A 203 -23.21 6.34 -31.86
C ILE A 203 -23.14 5.21 -32.90
N TYR A 204 -22.39 4.13 -32.62
CA TYR A 204 -22.38 2.94 -33.48
C TYR A 204 -23.75 2.25 -33.54
N ASP A 205 -24.48 2.21 -32.42
CA ASP A 205 -25.84 1.66 -32.36
C ASP A 205 -26.91 2.64 -32.86
N ALA A 206 -26.58 3.93 -32.98
CA ALA A 206 -27.49 4.94 -33.48
C ALA A 206 -27.74 4.77 -34.99
N GLN A 207 -28.93 5.21 -35.44
CA GLN A 207 -29.19 5.31 -36.87
C GLN A 207 -28.39 6.49 -37.45
N ILE A 208 -27.59 6.21 -38.49
CA ILE A 208 -26.80 7.21 -39.23
C ILE A 208 -27.23 7.19 -40.70
N ASN A 209 -27.76 8.31 -41.19
CA ASN A 209 -28.25 8.44 -42.57
C ASN A 209 -27.21 9.04 -43.54
N PHE A 210 -25.97 9.22 -43.10
CA PHE A 210 -24.89 9.83 -43.86
C PHE A 210 -23.54 9.19 -43.51
N LYS A 211 -22.51 9.47 -44.31
CA LYS A 211 -21.14 9.01 -44.01
C LYS A 211 -20.42 10.07 -43.16
N PRO A 212 -20.13 9.82 -41.87
CA PRO A 212 -19.49 10.81 -41.02
C PRO A 212 -18.07 11.12 -41.50
N GLN A 213 -17.68 12.38 -41.41
CA GLN A 213 -16.39 12.91 -41.85
C GLN A 213 -15.56 13.32 -40.63
N ILE A 214 -14.27 13.02 -40.68
CA ILE A 214 -13.32 13.38 -39.62
C ILE A 214 -13.30 14.91 -39.48
N GLY A 215 -13.35 15.39 -38.23
CA GLY A 215 -13.28 16.80 -37.89
C GLY A 215 -14.62 17.55 -37.94
N GLN A 216 -15.70 16.93 -38.40
CA GLN A 216 -17.03 17.55 -38.36
C GLN A 216 -17.77 17.28 -37.05
N VAL A 217 -18.54 18.27 -36.61
CA VAL A 217 -19.41 18.20 -35.44
C VAL A 217 -20.79 17.71 -35.87
N TYR A 218 -21.33 16.80 -35.07
CA TYR A 218 -22.62 16.17 -35.22
C TYR A 218 -23.37 16.24 -33.90
N HIS A 219 -24.67 16.02 -33.93
CA HIS A 219 -25.55 16.15 -32.76
C HIS A 219 -26.33 14.85 -32.57
N LEU A 220 -26.18 14.25 -31.39
CA LEU A 220 -26.84 13.00 -31.01
C LEU A 220 -28.17 13.29 -30.31
N TYR A 221 -29.24 12.68 -30.81
CA TYR A 221 -30.60 12.85 -30.29
C TYR A 221 -31.22 11.49 -29.93
N GLU A 222 -32.08 11.47 -28.93
CA GLU A 222 -32.96 10.33 -28.63
C GLU A 222 -34.32 10.54 -29.30
N LYS A 223 -34.77 9.57 -30.10
CA LYS A 223 -36.12 9.54 -30.68
C LYS A 223 -37.16 9.15 -29.63
N LYS A 224 -38.43 9.45 -29.88
CA LYS A 224 -39.55 9.07 -28.99
C LYS A 224 -39.67 7.54 -28.82
N ASP A 225 -39.20 6.77 -29.80
CA ASP A 225 -39.19 5.30 -29.78
C ASP A 225 -38.02 4.70 -28.98
N GLY A 226 -37.16 5.53 -28.37
CA GLY A 226 -36.01 5.09 -27.56
C GLY A 226 -34.70 4.86 -28.33
N ASN A 227 -34.73 4.89 -29.67
CA ASN A 227 -33.54 4.77 -30.50
C ASN A 227 -32.77 6.10 -30.61
N TYR A 228 -31.45 6.01 -30.77
CA TYR A 228 -30.58 7.15 -30.98
C TYR A 228 -30.42 7.49 -32.48
N LEU A 229 -30.28 8.78 -32.80
CA LEU A 229 -30.02 9.29 -34.15
C LEU A 229 -28.89 10.31 -34.11
N LEU A 230 -27.93 10.15 -35.03
CA LEU A 230 -26.92 11.16 -35.29
C LEU A 230 -27.39 12.11 -36.41
N SER A 231 -27.35 13.42 -36.17
CA SER A 231 -27.76 14.46 -37.13
C SER A 231 -26.67 15.51 -37.32
N LEU A 232 -26.67 16.21 -38.46
CA LEU A 232 -25.84 17.40 -38.69
C LEU A 232 -26.47 18.69 -38.14
N VAL A 233 -27.77 18.68 -37.82
CA VAL A 233 -28.53 19.88 -37.44
C VAL A 233 -28.45 20.12 -35.94
N ALA A 234 -28.05 21.33 -35.54
CA ALA A 234 -27.90 21.71 -34.14
C ALA A 234 -29.26 21.90 -33.45
N PRO A 235 -29.35 21.76 -32.11
CA PRO A 235 -30.60 21.89 -31.36
C PRO A 235 -31.34 23.20 -31.61
N LYS A 236 -30.60 24.27 -31.90
CA LYS A 236 -31.10 25.63 -32.14
C LYS A 236 -31.57 25.87 -33.59
N GLU A 237 -31.19 24.99 -34.50
CA GLU A 237 -31.56 25.06 -35.93
C GLU A 237 -32.84 24.29 -36.22
N TRP A 238 -33.23 23.39 -35.32
CA TRP A 238 -34.61 22.93 -35.25
C TRP A 238 -35.47 24.12 -34.84
N GLY A 239 -36.49 24.49 -35.63
CA GLY A 239 -37.28 25.71 -35.47
C GLY A 239 -37.92 25.90 -34.08
N ALA A 240 -39.25 25.87 -33.96
CA ALA A 240 -39.90 25.99 -32.65
C ALA A 240 -39.81 24.66 -31.86
N GLY A 241 -38.64 24.33 -31.30
CA GLY A 241 -38.44 23.20 -30.36
C GLY A 241 -37.36 22.18 -30.76
N LEU A 242 -37.26 21.06 -30.03
CA LEU A 242 -36.30 19.96 -30.25
C LEU A 242 -36.57 19.08 -31.51
N GLY A 243 -37.39 19.54 -32.47
CA GLY A 243 -37.79 18.75 -33.63
C GLY A 243 -38.61 17.50 -33.26
N PRO A 244 -38.55 16.39 -34.03
CA PRO A 244 -39.27 15.14 -33.72
C PRO A 244 -38.67 14.35 -32.55
N PHE A 245 -37.60 14.86 -31.92
CA PHE A 245 -36.82 14.16 -30.91
C PHE A 245 -37.38 14.35 -29.51
N LYS A 246 -37.11 13.37 -28.64
CA LYS A 246 -37.50 13.39 -27.23
C LYS A 246 -36.52 14.23 -26.41
N GLN A 247 -35.22 14.04 -26.64
CA GLN A 247 -34.18 14.81 -25.97
C GLN A 247 -32.91 14.94 -26.82
N PHE A 248 -32.18 16.03 -26.60
CA PHE A 248 -30.82 16.22 -27.07
C PHE A 248 -29.85 15.61 -26.07
N ILE A 249 -28.91 14.78 -26.54
CA ILE A 249 -27.96 14.08 -25.68
C ILE A 249 -26.64 14.84 -25.61
N ALA A 250 -25.99 15.02 -26.76
CA ALA A 250 -24.66 15.61 -26.84
C ALA A 250 -24.31 16.06 -28.26
N SER A 251 -23.43 17.04 -28.38
CA SER A 251 -22.74 17.34 -29.63
C SER A 251 -21.44 16.52 -29.65
N VAL A 252 -21.11 15.89 -30.76
CA VAL A 252 -19.98 14.97 -30.88
C VAL A 252 -19.20 15.24 -32.16
N GLN A 253 -17.88 15.15 -32.08
CA GLN A 253 -16.98 15.31 -33.22
C GLN A 253 -16.27 13.99 -33.51
N LEU A 254 -16.18 13.62 -34.79
CA LEU A 254 -15.41 12.45 -35.20
C LEU A 254 -13.92 12.79 -35.27
N LEU A 255 -13.09 12.05 -34.54
CA LEU A 255 -11.64 12.22 -34.52
C LEU A 255 -10.95 11.33 -35.57
N ALA A 256 -9.67 11.60 -35.84
CA ALA A 256 -8.88 10.90 -36.86
C ALA A 256 -8.69 9.39 -36.57
N ASP A 257 -8.80 8.99 -35.31
CA ASP A 257 -8.77 7.59 -34.86
C ASP A 257 -10.14 6.89 -34.95
N HIS A 258 -11.10 7.47 -35.67
CA HIS A 258 -12.47 6.97 -35.86
C HIS A 258 -13.29 6.85 -34.57
N THR A 259 -12.87 7.55 -33.51
CA THR A 259 -13.65 7.63 -32.27
C THR A 259 -14.37 8.97 -32.15
N TRP A 260 -15.34 9.01 -31.26
CA TRP A 260 -16.18 10.18 -31.04
C TRP A 260 -15.81 10.87 -29.73
N VAL A 261 -15.70 12.20 -29.77
CA VAL A 261 -15.52 13.02 -28.57
C VAL A 261 -16.70 13.98 -28.44
N GLU A 262 -17.20 14.15 -27.22
CA GLU A 262 -18.20 15.18 -26.93
C GLU A 262 -17.57 16.57 -27.03
N VAL A 263 -18.23 17.47 -27.74
CA VAL A 263 -17.86 18.87 -27.86
C VAL A 263 -18.91 19.71 -27.12
N ALA A 264 -18.44 20.62 -26.26
CA ALA A 264 -19.27 21.52 -25.48
C ALA A 264 -19.80 22.70 -26.31
#